data_AF-A0AAW5EJI4-F1
#
_entry.id   AF-A0AAW5EJI4-F1
#
_cell.length_a   1.000
_cell.length_b   1.000
_cell.length_c   1.000
_cell.angle_alpha   90.00
_cell.angle_beta   90.00
_cell.angle_gamma   90.00
#
_symmetry.space_group_name_H-M   'P 1'
#
loop_
_entity.id
_entity.type
_entity.pdbx_description
1 polymer ?
#
loop_
_entity_poly.entity_id
_entity_poly.type
_entity_poly.pdbx_seq_one_letter_code
_entity_poly.pdbx_strand_id
1 'polypeptide(L)'
;MHSVQSEDNYNDAYINVLSLERQSKTHSFAKIEVDASDEYGLQRKIIKAFPGDDLEAKTGRSVYAGYYVESINHGDNCVEFSNGKVVYVGQRDESLHDDIIKRQIELTIDDHFDKQRRLGSSVKVLSLFFIDIVANYREYTANGAQKGKFAKWFEEAYAKVASKPKYAGVMDGLSASEVHDGYFAADKSGQLKDSRDTKGEGGRTKDDDTAYNLIMKDKERLLDTGEPLRFIFSHSALREGWDNPNVFQICTLNETSSQMKKRQEIGRGLRLPVNIDGQRVYDDNVNILTVIANESYADFSRKLQTEIEEETGIHFGGRIKNRDNRQVVSFQKSRALDPAFKELWDKIKHKTTYRVAIDTEKLAAESANELAQITISKPHIADTKTLIDSMNNDSGFMVCETGFNAYAARQTEVKIPNLLADIQRQTQMTRRVIFDVLDQAEMFEQIAINPQQVIDETARAINRVKRRLAVDGVKYHRTGEHYDMTLFENSELQTYLYDAAMKSGVVAVTDLAKTIYDYVAVDSEVEREFMQSLEDNTDVKFYIKLPSWFKIDTPVGKYNPDWAVAFDGDERIYFVAETKGSDDINDNHLSANERAKITAARQHFAEINVPYAAPVRSLRQALTMVGDGNCGT
;
A
#
# COMPACT_ATOMS: atom_id res chain seq x y z
N MET A 1 -13.97 6.30 -13.62
CA MET A 1 -12.53 6.00 -13.68
C MET A 1 -12.37 4.49 -13.63
N HIS A 2 -11.55 3.93 -14.52
CA HIS A 2 -11.13 2.54 -14.46
C HIS A 2 -9.72 2.49 -13.89
N SER A 3 -9.55 1.75 -12.80
CA SER A 3 -8.24 1.40 -12.26
C SER A 3 -7.95 -0.05 -12.67
N VAL A 4 -6.90 -0.24 -13.47
CA VAL A 4 -6.44 -1.57 -13.89
C VAL A 4 -5.17 -1.87 -13.13
N GLN A 5 -5.22 -2.86 -12.23
CA GLN A 5 -4.09 -3.27 -11.43
C GLN A 5 -3.88 -4.76 -11.57
N SER A 6 -2.64 -5.21 -11.59
CA SER A 6 -2.36 -6.62 -11.31
C SER A 6 -2.53 -6.85 -9.80
N GLU A 7 -3.49 -7.68 -9.42
CA GLU A 7 -3.46 -8.23 -8.06
C GLU A 7 -2.41 -9.34 -8.03
N ASP A 8 -1.37 -9.11 -7.22
CA ASP A 8 -0.48 -10.14 -6.67
C ASP A 8 0.12 -11.14 -7.67
N ASN A 9 0.55 -10.67 -8.86
CA ASN A 9 1.43 -11.50 -9.70
C ASN A 9 2.90 -11.18 -9.45
N TYR A 10 3.40 -11.70 -8.35
CA TYR A 10 4.77 -11.58 -7.94
C TYR A 10 5.65 -12.74 -8.43
N ASN A 11 5.15 -13.61 -9.32
CA ASN A 11 5.90 -14.79 -9.74
C ASN A 11 7.12 -14.47 -10.61
N ASP A 12 7.15 -13.26 -11.19
CA ASP A 12 8.24 -12.79 -12.04
C ASP A 12 9.09 -11.71 -11.34
N ALA A 13 10.34 -11.56 -11.78
CA ALA A 13 11.26 -10.58 -11.25
C ALA A 13 10.89 -9.17 -11.73
N TYR A 14 10.26 -8.35 -10.89
CA TYR A 14 9.92 -6.97 -11.25
C TYR A 14 11.13 -6.02 -11.13
N ILE A 15 11.49 -5.31 -12.20
CA ILE A 15 12.49 -4.24 -12.17
C ILE A 15 11.95 -3.03 -12.95
N ASN A 16 12.02 -1.86 -12.32
CA ASN A 16 11.74 -0.58 -12.94
C ASN A 16 12.86 0.42 -12.58
N VAL A 17 13.58 0.92 -13.58
CA VAL A 17 14.68 1.86 -13.36
C VAL A 17 14.12 3.28 -13.31
N LEU A 18 14.14 3.92 -12.14
CA LEU A 18 13.55 5.25 -11.92
C LEU A 18 14.48 6.39 -12.34
N SER A 19 15.76 6.29 -11.96
CA SER A 19 16.77 7.31 -12.28
C SER A 19 18.18 6.72 -12.21
N LEU A 20 19.09 7.34 -12.95
CA LEU A 20 20.53 7.06 -12.85
C LEU A 20 21.22 8.28 -12.22
N GLU A 21 21.91 8.06 -11.11
CA GLU A 21 22.57 9.12 -10.33
C GLU A 21 24.07 8.85 -10.24
N ARG A 22 24.86 9.94 -10.19
CA ARG A 22 26.31 9.86 -9.96
C ARG A 22 26.63 10.33 -8.55
N GLN A 23 27.24 9.45 -7.78
CA GLN A 23 27.78 9.78 -6.45
C GLN A 23 29.21 10.33 -6.56
N SER A 24 29.96 9.94 -7.59
CA SER A 24 31.28 10.51 -7.93
C SER A 24 31.62 10.31 -9.42
N LYS A 25 32.82 10.71 -9.87
CA LYS A 25 33.32 10.42 -11.23
C LYS A 25 33.42 8.92 -11.53
N THR A 26 33.50 8.06 -10.50
CA THR A 26 33.71 6.61 -10.61
C THR A 26 32.63 5.78 -9.91
N HIS A 27 31.61 6.40 -9.32
CA HIS A 27 30.48 5.72 -8.69
C HIS A 27 29.17 6.26 -9.26
N SER A 28 28.54 5.46 -10.11
CA SER A 28 27.16 5.61 -10.54
C SER A 28 26.29 4.58 -9.83
N PHE A 29 25.02 4.93 -9.61
CA PHE A 29 24.01 4.01 -9.12
C PHE A 29 22.68 4.30 -9.80
N ALA A 30 21.86 3.26 -9.91
CA ALA A 30 20.48 3.35 -10.36
C ALA A 30 19.57 3.33 -9.14
N LYS A 31 18.58 4.22 -9.09
CA LYS A 31 17.40 4.01 -8.24
C LYS A 31 16.47 3.09 -9.01
N ILE A 32 16.29 1.89 -8.50
CA ILE A 32 15.40 0.90 -9.11
C ILE A 32 14.28 0.57 -8.13
N GLU A 33 13.08 0.42 -8.66
CA GLU A 33 11.94 -0.12 -7.96
C GLU A 33 11.84 -1.61 -8.25
N VAL A 34 11.77 -2.41 -7.19
CA VAL A 34 11.77 -3.87 -7.22
C VAL A 34 10.76 -4.38 -6.21
N ASP A 35 10.28 -5.60 -6.40
CA ASP A 35 9.51 -6.30 -5.40
C ASP A 35 10.48 -6.99 -4.44
N ALA A 36 10.38 -6.74 -3.14
CA ALA A 36 11.29 -7.28 -2.13
C ALA A 36 10.49 -7.97 -1.01
N SER A 37 11.03 -9.03 -0.45
CA SER A 37 10.44 -9.73 0.70
C SER A 37 11.20 -9.36 1.97
N ASP A 38 10.49 -8.82 2.95
CA ASP A 38 11.03 -8.51 4.29
C ASP A 38 10.19 -9.14 5.42
N GLU A 39 10.45 -8.72 6.66
CA GLU A 39 9.74 -9.20 7.85
C GLU A 39 8.22 -8.86 7.88
N TYR A 40 7.78 -7.90 7.05
CA TYR A 40 6.38 -7.49 6.89
C TYR A 40 5.72 -8.12 5.65
N GLY A 41 6.45 -8.93 4.89
CA GLY A 41 5.96 -9.63 3.70
C GLY A 41 6.54 -9.06 2.41
N LEU A 42 5.88 -9.36 1.29
CA LEU A 42 6.30 -8.89 -0.02
C LEU A 42 5.81 -7.45 -0.25
N GLN A 43 6.74 -6.56 -0.57
CA GLN A 43 6.45 -5.14 -0.83
C GLN A 43 7.30 -4.58 -1.97
N ARG A 44 6.72 -3.65 -2.72
CA ARG A 44 7.45 -2.86 -3.71
C ARG A 44 8.31 -1.81 -3.01
N LYS A 45 9.62 -1.81 -3.30
CA LYS A 45 10.60 -0.92 -2.67
C LYS A 45 11.53 -0.30 -3.69
N ILE A 46 11.92 0.94 -3.42
CA ILE A 46 12.96 1.63 -4.16
C ILE A 46 14.30 1.35 -3.48
N ILE A 47 15.22 0.70 -4.21
CA ILE A 47 16.58 0.41 -3.75
C ILE A 47 17.61 1.12 -4.62
N LYS A 48 18.81 1.32 -4.06
CA LYS A 48 19.98 1.75 -4.83
C LYS A 48 20.72 0.53 -5.34
N ALA A 49 20.92 0.47 -6.65
CA ALA A 49 21.65 -0.59 -7.35
C ALA A 49 22.94 -0.01 -7.96
N PHE A 50 24.07 -0.63 -7.63
CA PHE A 50 25.42 -0.31 -8.05
C PHE A 50 25.96 -1.44 -8.94
N PRO A 51 26.89 -1.17 -9.85
CA PRO A 51 27.58 -2.22 -10.59
C PRO A 51 28.18 -3.28 -9.65
N GLY A 52 27.91 -4.55 -9.92
CA GLY A 52 28.29 -5.71 -9.13
C GLY A 52 27.27 -6.16 -8.08
N ASP A 53 26.19 -5.40 -7.85
CA ASP A 53 25.17 -5.79 -6.88
C ASP A 53 24.36 -7.02 -7.33
N ASP A 54 24.09 -7.91 -6.38
CA ASP A 54 23.18 -9.04 -6.52
C ASP A 54 21.76 -8.63 -6.08
N LEU A 55 20.81 -8.62 -7.02
CA LEU A 55 19.42 -8.27 -6.71
C LEU A 55 18.71 -9.33 -5.88
N GLU A 56 19.06 -10.61 -5.94
CA GLU A 56 18.49 -11.64 -5.06
C GLU A 56 18.84 -11.35 -3.61
N ALA A 57 20.11 -11.02 -3.34
CA ALA A 57 20.58 -10.68 -2.00
C ALA A 57 19.93 -9.40 -1.46
N LYS A 58 19.74 -8.39 -2.32
CA LYS A 58 19.14 -7.10 -1.93
C LYS A 58 17.64 -7.14 -1.72
N THR A 59 16.93 -7.96 -2.48
CA THR A 59 15.46 -8.06 -2.41
C THR A 59 15.00 -9.17 -1.48
N GLY A 60 15.87 -10.14 -1.19
CA GLY A 60 15.49 -11.35 -0.47
C GLY A 60 14.51 -12.22 -1.24
N ARG A 61 14.55 -12.19 -2.59
CA ARG A 61 13.66 -12.98 -3.45
C ARG A 61 14.43 -13.72 -4.52
N SER A 62 14.27 -15.04 -4.57
CA SER A 62 15.00 -15.89 -5.52
C SER A 62 14.58 -15.72 -6.99
N VAL A 63 13.47 -15.03 -7.28
CA VAL A 63 13.09 -14.67 -8.66
C VAL A 63 14.15 -13.81 -9.35
N TYR A 64 14.94 -13.04 -8.58
CA TYR A 64 16.07 -12.24 -9.05
C TYR A 64 17.39 -13.01 -9.15
N ALA A 65 17.38 -14.34 -9.00
CA ALA A 65 18.57 -15.15 -9.21
C ALA A 65 19.16 -14.91 -10.62
N GLY A 66 20.44 -14.56 -10.67
CA GLY A 66 21.16 -14.23 -11.91
C GLY A 66 20.97 -12.78 -12.40
N TYR A 67 20.34 -11.90 -11.61
CA TYR A 67 20.27 -10.46 -11.89
C TYR A 67 21.38 -9.72 -11.14
N TYR A 68 22.61 -9.85 -11.61
CA TYR A 68 23.72 -9.02 -11.16
C TYR A 68 23.76 -7.75 -12.01
N VAL A 69 23.87 -6.58 -11.37
CA VAL A 69 24.01 -5.31 -12.10
C VAL A 69 25.37 -5.30 -12.80
N GLU A 70 25.39 -5.45 -14.12
CA GLU A 70 26.63 -5.53 -14.88
C GLU A 70 27.14 -4.13 -15.22
N SER A 71 26.26 -3.27 -15.75
CA SER A 71 26.62 -1.93 -16.16
C SER A 71 25.47 -0.94 -15.94
N ILE A 72 25.83 0.34 -15.73
CA ILE A 72 24.88 1.45 -15.68
C ILE A 72 25.33 2.48 -16.71
N ASN A 73 24.53 2.63 -17.77
CA ASN A 73 24.85 3.49 -18.89
C ASN A 73 24.00 4.77 -18.87
N HIS A 74 24.65 5.89 -18.52
CA HIS A 74 24.01 7.21 -18.51
C HIS A 74 23.80 7.81 -19.91
N GLY A 75 24.49 7.32 -20.94
CA GLY A 75 24.31 7.80 -22.31
C GLY A 75 23.01 7.25 -22.92
N ASP A 76 22.80 5.95 -22.73
CA ASP A 76 21.63 5.23 -23.24
C ASP A 76 20.48 5.15 -22.23
N ASN A 77 20.66 5.73 -21.03
CA ASN A 77 19.71 5.69 -19.92
C ASN A 77 19.23 4.26 -19.61
N CYS A 78 20.15 3.32 -19.38
CA CYS A 78 19.81 1.94 -19.06
C CYS A 78 20.69 1.31 -17.98
N VAL A 79 20.20 0.20 -17.45
CA VAL A 79 20.90 -0.72 -16.57
C VAL A 79 20.93 -2.10 -17.23
N GLU A 80 22.12 -2.69 -17.33
CA GLU A 80 22.33 -4.02 -17.88
C GLU A 80 22.57 -5.02 -16.76
N PHE A 81 22.02 -6.21 -16.90
CA PHE A 81 22.12 -7.31 -15.94
C PHE A 81 22.86 -8.49 -16.56
N SER A 82 23.55 -9.27 -15.73
CA SER A 82 24.36 -10.43 -16.14
C SER A 82 23.61 -11.54 -16.87
N ASN A 83 22.27 -11.55 -16.79
CA ASN A 83 21.42 -12.46 -17.56
C ASN A 83 21.14 -11.95 -18.99
N GLY A 84 21.80 -10.88 -19.42
CA GLY A 84 21.62 -10.23 -20.72
C GLY A 84 20.42 -9.28 -20.79
N LYS A 85 19.70 -9.06 -19.67
CA LYS A 85 18.57 -8.15 -19.63
C LYS A 85 19.05 -6.70 -19.57
N VAL A 86 18.41 -5.83 -20.36
CA VAL A 86 18.65 -4.39 -20.35
C VAL A 86 17.35 -3.68 -20.00
N VAL A 87 17.37 -2.86 -18.95
CA VAL A 87 16.20 -2.09 -18.49
C VAL A 87 16.50 -0.61 -18.62
N TYR A 88 15.72 0.09 -19.45
CA TYR A 88 15.87 1.52 -19.66
C TYR A 88 15.15 2.31 -18.55
N VAL A 89 15.65 3.52 -18.27
CA VAL A 89 15.04 4.44 -17.29
C VAL A 89 13.60 4.74 -17.72
N GLY A 90 12.65 4.49 -16.82
CA GLY A 90 11.22 4.64 -17.06
C GLY A 90 10.54 3.43 -17.72
N GLN A 91 11.27 2.35 -18.01
CA GLN A 91 10.70 1.08 -18.49
C GLN A 91 10.58 0.06 -17.34
N ARG A 92 9.46 -0.67 -17.33
CA ARG A 92 9.16 -1.78 -16.42
C ARG A 92 9.39 -3.13 -17.13
N ASP A 93 9.61 -4.18 -16.34
CA ASP A 93 9.64 -5.56 -16.85
C ASP A 93 8.32 -5.96 -17.56
N GLU A 94 8.45 -6.67 -18.69
CA GLU A 94 7.52 -6.60 -19.83
C GLU A 94 6.28 -7.52 -19.72
N SER A 95 6.32 -8.64 -18.99
CA SER A 95 5.26 -9.68 -19.09
C SER A 95 3.90 -9.22 -18.55
N LEU A 96 3.87 -8.65 -17.34
CA LEU A 96 2.65 -8.21 -16.67
C LEU A 96 2.23 -6.80 -17.09
N HIS A 97 3.20 -5.95 -17.41
CA HIS A 97 2.97 -4.59 -17.88
C HIS A 97 2.24 -4.58 -19.22
N ASP A 98 2.66 -5.45 -20.16
CA ASP A 98 2.00 -5.58 -21.46
C ASP A 98 0.55 -6.07 -21.31
N ASP A 99 0.26 -6.97 -20.37
CA ASP A 99 -1.10 -7.46 -20.12
C ASP A 99 -2.00 -6.40 -19.47
N ILE A 100 -1.47 -5.59 -18.55
CA ILE A 100 -2.17 -4.41 -18.02
C ILE A 100 -2.49 -3.43 -19.15
N ILE A 101 -1.52 -3.11 -20.01
CA ILE A 101 -1.73 -2.19 -21.14
C ILE A 101 -2.75 -2.75 -22.13
N LYS A 102 -2.64 -4.02 -22.52
CA LYS A 102 -3.64 -4.68 -23.37
C LYS A 102 -5.04 -4.58 -22.76
N ARG A 103 -5.16 -4.77 -21.44
CA ARG A 103 -6.43 -4.64 -20.73
C ARG A 103 -6.95 -3.20 -20.74
N GLN A 104 -6.09 -2.21 -20.54
CA GLN A 104 -6.45 -0.78 -20.63
C GLN A 104 -6.92 -0.40 -22.03
N ILE A 105 -6.25 -0.90 -23.08
CA ILE A 105 -6.67 -0.72 -24.47
C ILE A 105 -8.05 -1.35 -24.69
N GLU A 106 -8.25 -2.62 -24.31
CA GLU A 106 -9.54 -3.30 -24.46
C GLU A 106 -10.67 -2.59 -23.71
N LEU A 107 -10.43 -2.16 -22.46
CA LEU A 107 -11.41 -1.42 -21.66
C LEU A 107 -11.76 -0.07 -22.27
N THR A 108 -10.77 0.66 -22.78
CA THR A 108 -10.99 1.95 -23.44
C THR A 108 -11.85 1.78 -24.68
N ILE A 109 -11.62 0.73 -25.47
CA ILE A 109 -12.42 0.40 -26.64
C ILE A 109 -13.84 -0.03 -26.23
N ASP A 110 -14.01 -0.89 -25.21
CA ASP A 110 -15.32 -1.30 -24.72
C ASP A 110 -16.16 -0.09 -24.24
N ASP A 111 -15.57 0.79 -23.43
CA ASP A 111 -16.23 2.01 -22.96
C ASP A 111 -16.52 2.99 -24.12
N HIS A 112 -15.67 3.05 -25.15
CA HIS A 112 -15.94 3.83 -26.37
C HIS A 112 -17.17 3.29 -27.10
N PHE A 113 -17.23 1.98 -27.37
CA PHE A 113 -18.36 1.35 -28.03
C PHE A 113 -19.64 1.50 -27.21
N ASP A 114 -19.58 1.32 -25.89
CA ASP A 114 -20.74 1.54 -25.00
C ASP A 114 -21.22 2.99 -25.04
N LYS A 115 -20.30 3.96 -25.04
CA LYS A 115 -20.66 5.38 -25.13
C LYS A 115 -21.27 5.70 -26.50
N GLN A 116 -20.65 5.25 -27.60
CA GLN A 116 -21.17 5.47 -28.95
C GLN A 116 -22.54 4.82 -29.14
N ARG A 117 -22.75 3.62 -28.59
CA ARG A 117 -24.07 2.93 -28.60
C ARG A 117 -25.14 3.75 -27.89
N ARG A 118 -24.83 4.34 -26.73
CA ARG A 118 -25.77 5.14 -25.93
C ARG A 118 -26.11 6.47 -26.60
N LEU A 119 -25.12 7.12 -27.21
CA LEU A 119 -25.31 8.42 -27.87
C LEU A 119 -25.90 8.28 -29.29
N GLY A 120 -25.85 7.10 -29.89
CA GLY A 120 -26.28 6.90 -31.27
C GLY A 120 -25.41 7.71 -32.24
N SER A 121 -25.96 8.19 -33.35
CA SER A 121 -25.23 8.99 -34.35
C SER A 121 -25.26 10.50 -34.10
N SER A 122 -25.90 10.97 -33.02
CA SER A 122 -26.07 12.41 -32.75
C SER A 122 -24.79 13.09 -32.25
N VAL A 123 -23.90 12.32 -31.62
CA VAL A 123 -22.61 12.79 -31.10
C VAL A 123 -21.55 11.77 -31.49
N LYS A 124 -20.50 12.23 -32.18
CA LYS A 124 -19.32 11.40 -32.46
C LYS A 124 -18.48 11.28 -31.19
N VAL A 125 -18.17 10.04 -30.79
CA VAL A 125 -17.30 9.75 -29.64
C VAL A 125 -15.85 9.70 -30.11
N LEU A 126 -14.95 10.35 -29.36
CA LEU A 126 -13.51 10.24 -29.54
C LEU A 126 -12.83 9.73 -28.27
N SER A 127 -11.75 8.98 -28.44
CA SER A 127 -10.89 8.52 -27.35
C SER A 127 -9.44 8.88 -27.58
N LEU A 128 -8.75 9.23 -26.51
CA LEU A 128 -7.35 9.64 -26.53
C LEU A 128 -6.49 8.67 -25.72
N PHE A 129 -5.47 8.11 -26.35
CA PHE A 129 -4.43 7.30 -25.73
C PHE A 129 -3.17 8.13 -25.57
N PHE A 130 -2.65 8.22 -24.35
CA PHE A 130 -1.34 8.80 -24.08
C PHE A 130 -0.29 7.70 -23.96
N ILE A 131 0.68 7.70 -24.87
CA ILE A 131 1.76 6.71 -24.93
C ILE A 131 3.06 7.28 -24.39
N ASP A 132 3.95 6.38 -23.99
CA ASP A 132 5.27 6.63 -23.44
C ASP A 132 6.33 6.82 -24.54
N ILE A 133 6.27 6.03 -25.60
CA ILE A 133 7.28 5.95 -26.67
C ILE A 133 6.58 5.80 -28.02
N VAL A 134 7.00 6.55 -29.04
CA VAL A 134 6.37 6.52 -30.38
C VAL A 134 6.49 5.14 -31.02
N ALA A 135 7.65 4.49 -30.86
CA ALA A 135 7.93 3.15 -31.38
C ALA A 135 6.93 2.09 -30.89
N ASN A 136 6.39 2.24 -29.67
CA ASN A 136 5.37 1.31 -29.16
C ASN A 136 4.10 1.32 -30.03
N TYR A 137 3.83 2.41 -30.74
CA TYR A 137 2.70 2.51 -31.68
C TYR A 137 3.12 2.40 -33.15
N ARG A 138 4.18 3.08 -33.56
CA ARG A 138 4.66 3.16 -34.94
C ARG A 138 6.19 3.10 -34.99
N GLU A 139 6.72 2.05 -35.59
CA GLU A 139 8.15 1.83 -35.79
C GLU A 139 8.55 2.30 -37.20
N TYR A 140 9.61 3.09 -37.30
CA TYR A 140 10.12 3.55 -38.59
C TYR A 140 11.32 2.68 -38.99
N THR A 141 11.18 1.95 -40.10
CA THR A 141 12.22 1.07 -40.65
C THR A 141 12.70 1.60 -42.00
N ALA A 142 13.82 1.07 -42.50
CA ALA A 142 14.32 1.39 -43.84
C ALA A 142 13.30 1.12 -44.97
N ASN A 143 12.30 0.27 -44.71
CA ASN A 143 11.23 -0.08 -45.65
C ASN A 143 9.92 0.69 -45.39
N GLY A 144 9.96 1.75 -44.57
CA GLY A 144 8.79 2.56 -44.21
C GLY A 144 8.29 2.31 -42.79
N ALA A 145 7.14 2.92 -42.47
CA ALA A 145 6.50 2.80 -41.15
C ALA A 145 5.80 1.45 -40.98
N GLN A 146 6.04 0.80 -39.84
CA GLN A 146 5.40 -0.44 -39.41
C GLN A 146 4.62 -0.24 -38.12
N LYS A 147 3.63 -1.10 -37.87
CA LYS A 147 2.83 -1.09 -36.64
C LYS A 147 3.66 -1.59 -35.46
N GLY A 148 3.80 -0.75 -34.44
CA GLY A 148 4.34 -1.13 -33.13
C GLY A 148 3.36 -2.01 -32.34
N LYS A 149 3.77 -2.41 -31.13
CA LYS A 149 3.01 -3.34 -30.27
C LYS A 149 1.60 -2.84 -29.91
N PHE A 150 1.43 -1.56 -29.59
CA PHE A 150 0.13 -0.97 -29.22
C PHE A 150 -0.85 -0.92 -30.39
N ALA A 151 -0.39 -0.63 -31.60
CA ALA A 151 -1.26 -0.64 -32.79
C ALA A 151 -1.80 -2.06 -33.06
N LYS A 152 -0.94 -3.09 -32.93
CA LYS A 152 -1.36 -4.49 -33.09
C LYS A 152 -2.38 -4.90 -32.01
N TRP A 153 -2.09 -4.62 -30.74
CA TRP A 153 -3.00 -4.95 -29.64
C TRP A 153 -4.33 -4.18 -29.74
N PHE A 154 -4.30 -2.94 -30.22
CA PHE A 154 -5.51 -2.16 -30.47
C PHE A 154 -6.39 -2.86 -31.51
N GLU A 155 -5.84 -3.28 -32.65
CA GLU A 155 -6.64 -3.92 -33.70
C GLU A 155 -7.22 -5.27 -33.26
N GLU A 156 -6.44 -6.06 -32.52
CA GLU A 156 -6.91 -7.29 -31.88
C GLU A 156 -8.06 -7.03 -30.89
N ALA A 157 -7.88 -6.05 -30.00
CA ALA A 157 -8.88 -5.68 -29.01
C ALA A 157 -10.13 -5.08 -29.68
N TYR A 158 -9.98 -4.28 -30.72
CA TYR A 158 -11.09 -3.70 -31.48
C TYR A 158 -11.94 -4.78 -32.14
N ALA A 159 -11.33 -5.73 -32.84
CA ALA A 159 -12.04 -6.85 -33.45
C ALA A 159 -12.78 -7.69 -32.40
N LYS A 160 -12.12 -7.96 -31.27
CA LYS A 160 -12.73 -8.67 -30.14
C LYS A 160 -13.93 -7.92 -29.57
N VAL A 161 -13.81 -6.62 -29.29
CA VAL A 161 -14.88 -5.81 -28.73
C VAL A 161 -16.02 -5.67 -29.72
N ALA A 162 -15.76 -5.31 -30.98
CA ALA A 162 -16.77 -5.15 -32.02
C ALA A 162 -17.61 -6.41 -32.25
N SER A 163 -17.04 -7.60 -32.04
CA SER A 163 -17.76 -8.88 -32.16
C SER A 163 -18.78 -9.17 -31.05
N LYS A 164 -18.78 -8.39 -29.96
CA LYS A 164 -19.69 -8.63 -28.82
C LYS A 164 -21.14 -8.37 -29.27
N PRO A 165 -22.11 -9.25 -28.95
CA PRO A 165 -23.52 -9.08 -29.36
C PRO A 165 -24.14 -7.75 -28.93
N LYS A 166 -23.68 -7.15 -27.81
CA LYS A 166 -24.15 -5.85 -27.33
C LYS A 166 -23.83 -4.69 -28.28
N TYR A 167 -22.89 -4.85 -29.21
CA TYR A 167 -22.42 -3.81 -30.13
C TYR A 167 -22.79 -4.05 -31.59
N ALA A 168 -23.65 -5.03 -31.88
CA ALA A 168 -24.18 -5.22 -33.23
C ALA A 168 -24.80 -3.90 -33.75
N GLY A 169 -24.39 -3.43 -34.94
CA GLY A 169 -24.87 -2.17 -35.51
C GLY A 169 -24.07 -0.92 -35.12
N VAL A 170 -23.15 -1.02 -34.16
CA VAL A 170 -22.38 0.13 -33.65
C VAL A 170 -21.09 0.25 -34.43
N MET A 171 -20.90 1.39 -35.12
CA MET A 171 -19.73 1.66 -35.97
C MET A 171 -19.55 0.62 -37.09
N ASP A 172 -20.67 0.09 -37.60
CA ASP A 172 -20.68 -0.88 -38.71
C ASP A 172 -19.94 -0.34 -39.94
N GLY A 173 -19.10 -1.20 -40.53
CA GLY A 173 -18.33 -0.89 -41.73
C GLY A 173 -17.00 -0.16 -41.49
N LEU A 174 -16.66 0.19 -40.25
CA LEU A 174 -15.36 0.78 -39.92
C LEU A 174 -14.33 -0.31 -39.57
N SER A 175 -13.24 -0.38 -40.32
CA SER A 175 -12.15 -1.33 -40.03
C SER A 175 -11.25 -0.83 -38.89
N ALA A 176 -10.63 -1.75 -38.17
CA ALA A 176 -9.76 -1.41 -37.04
C ALA A 176 -8.63 -0.45 -37.45
N SER A 177 -8.03 -0.65 -38.63
CA SER A 177 -6.93 0.18 -39.14
C SER A 177 -7.32 1.61 -39.51
N GLU A 178 -8.61 1.89 -39.75
CA GLU A 178 -9.10 3.21 -40.17
C GLU A 178 -9.56 4.07 -38.99
N VAL A 179 -9.92 3.45 -37.87
CA VAL A 179 -10.48 4.17 -36.72
C VAL A 179 -9.42 4.73 -35.79
N HIS A 180 -8.14 4.37 -35.97
CA HIS A 180 -7.06 4.81 -35.11
C HIS A 180 -5.88 5.43 -35.88
N ASP A 181 -5.30 6.49 -35.33
CA ASP A 181 -4.06 7.09 -35.86
C ASP A 181 -3.25 7.78 -34.75
N GLY A 182 -2.00 8.13 -35.04
CA GLY A 182 -1.04 8.73 -34.13
C GLY A 182 -0.82 10.22 -34.36
N TYR A 183 -0.63 10.97 -33.27
CA TYR A 183 -0.12 12.32 -33.22
C TYR A 183 1.26 12.34 -32.54
N PHE A 184 2.29 12.68 -33.31
CA PHE A 184 3.68 12.75 -32.82
C PHE A 184 4.27 14.14 -33.09
N ALA A 185 4.56 14.89 -32.02
CA ALA A 185 5.13 16.22 -32.12
C ALA A 185 6.62 16.17 -32.50
N ALA A 186 6.99 16.86 -33.59
CA ALA A 186 8.37 17.05 -34.02
C ALA A 186 9.01 18.32 -33.44
N ASP A 187 10.33 18.36 -33.39
CA ASP A 187 11.13 19.55 -33.08
C ASP A 187 11.17 20.55 -34.27
N LYS A 188 11.90 21.66 -34.11
CA LYS A 188 12.05 22.69 -35.16
C LYS A 188 12.86 22.21 -36.38
N SER A 189 13.53 21.08 -36.27
CA SER A 189 14.37 20.45 -37.30
C SER A 189 13.61 19.37 -38.07
N GLY A 190 12.35 19.10 -37.70
CA GLY A 190 11.52 18.05 -38.31
C GLY A 190 11.75 16.65 -37.75
N GLN A 191 12.62 16.49 -36.74
CA GLN A 191 12.84 15.22 -36.07
C GLN A 191 11.79 14.99 -34.98
N LEU A 192 11.28 13.77 -34.89
CA LEU A 192 10.39 13.36 -33.81
C LEU A 192 11.17 13.43 -32.48
N LYS A 193 10.52 13.90 -31.41
CA LYS A 193 11.13 14.08 -30.07
C LYS A 193 11.74 12.82 -29.44
N ASP A 194 11.58 11.66 -30.07
CA ASP A 194 12.07 10.35 -29.61
C ASP A 194 12.76 9.56 -30.76
N SER A 195 13.14 10.24 -31.84
CA SER A 195 13.92 9.58 -32.89
C SER A 195 15.37 9.40 -32.43
N ARG A 196 15.75 8.16 -32.09
CA ARG A 196 17.16 7.76 -31.89
C ARG A 196 17.97 7.74 -33.20
N ASP A 197 17.46 8.31 -34.28
CA ASP A 197 18.13 8.33 -35.56
C ASP A 197 19.08 9.52 -35.69
N THR A 198 20.34 9.29 -35.31
CA THR A 198 21.45 10.27 -35.41
C THR A 198 21.89 10.53 -36.86
N LYS A 199 21.19 9.99 -37.87
CA LYS A 199 21.52 10.15 -39.30
C LYS A 199 20.45 10.83 -40.16
N GLY A 200 19.38 11.37 -39.58
CA GLY A 200 18.50 12.32 -40.28
C GLY A 200 17.70 11.76 -41.46
N GLU A 201 17.53 10.45 -41.57
CA GLU A 201 16.72 9.82 -42.62
C GLU A 201 15.29 9.48 -42.14
N GLY A 202 15.04 9.35 -40.83
CA GLY A 202 13.71 9.11 -40.23
C GLY A 202 12.79 10.33 -40.09
N GLY A 203 12.70 11.18 -41.12
CA GLY A 203 11.77 12.32 -41.16
C GLY A 203 10.29 11.91 -41.30
N ARG A 204 9.36 12.81 -40.88
CA ARG A 204 7.90 12.67 -41.02
C ARG A 204 7.49 11.95 -42.30
N THR A 205 6.68 10.91 -42.18
CA THR A 205 6.05 10.28 -43.34
C THR A 205 4.88 11.12 -43.83
N LYS A 206 4.46 10.93 -45.09
CA LYS A 206 3.25 11.56 -45.64
C LYS A 206 2.00 11.23 -44.80
N ASP A 207 1.97 10.05 -44.20
CA ASP A 207 0.86 9.62 -43.34
C ASP A 207 0.85 10.40 -42.02
N ASP A 208 2.02 10.67 -41.43
CA ASP A 208 2.16 11.54 -40.24
C ASP A 208 1.72 12.98 -40.53
N ASP A 209 2.00 13.50 -41.73
CA ASP A 209 1.55 14.83 -42.16
C ASP A 209 0.02 14.92 -42.24
N THR A 210 -0.60 13.86 -42.75
CA THR A 210 -2.05 13.79 -42.98
C THR A 210 -2.79 13.67 -41.65
N ALA A 211 -2.33 12.78 -40.76
CA ALA A 211 -2.85 12.63 -39.40
C ALA A 211 -2.70 13.92 -38.59
N TYR A 212 -1.52 14.55 -38.63
CA TYR A 212 -1.26 15.82 -37.96
C TYR A 212 -2.21 16.93 -38.44
N ASN A 213 -2.41 17.06 -39.75
CA ASN A 213 -3.29 18.08 -40.30
C ASN A 213 -4.75 17.83 -39.89
N LEU A 214 -5.24 16.58 -39.92
CA LEU A 214 -6.58 16.25 -39.46
C LEU A 214 -6.78 16.56 -37.97
N ILE A 215 -5.85 16.12 -37.12
CA ILE A 215 -5.98 16.22 -35.66
C ILE A 215 -5.77 17.67 -35.17
N MET A 216 -4.92 18.47 -35.84
CA MET A 216 -4.60 19.84 -35.40
C MET A 216 -5.27 20.96 -36.20
N LYS A 217 -5.49 20.79 -37.50
CA LYS A 217 -6.01 21.84 -38.38
C LYS A 217 -7.48 21.59 -38.74
N ASP A 218 -7.83 20.39 -39.19
CA ASP A 218 -9.17 20.06 -39.66
C ASP A 218 -10.04 19.46 -38.54
N LYS A 219 -10.04 20.09 -37.35
CA LYS A 219 -10.69 19.56 -36.15
C LYS A 219 -12.20 19.39 -36.28
N GLU A 220 -12.84 20.21 -37.10
CA GLU A 220 -14.27 20.08 -37.42
C GLU A 220 -14.54 18.81 -38.23
N ARG A 221 -13.65 18.45 -39.16
CA ARG A 221 -13.74 17.18 -39.92
C ARG A 221 -13.58 15.97 -39.00
N LEU A 222 -12.76 16.08 -37.96
CA LEU A 222 -12.64 15.02 -36.95
C LEU A 222 -13.97 14.76 -36.21
N LEU A 223 -14.88 15.74 -36.13
CA LEU A 223 -16.21 15.59 -35.54
C LEU A 223 -17.25 15.05 -36.53
N ASP A 224 -16.94 15.00 -37.82
CA ASP A 224 -17.82 14.45 -38.86
C ASP A 224 -17.98 12.94 -38.68
N THR A 225 -19.23 12.47 -38.75
CA THR A 225 -19.58 11.05 -38.72
C THR A 225 -19.01 10.25 -39.89
N GLY A 226 -18.73 10.89 -41.04
CA GLY A 226 -18.12 10.27 -42.21
C GLY A 226 -16.61 10.08 -42.10
N GLU A 227 -15.94 10.75 -41.16
CA GLU A 227 -14.51 10.56 -40.89
C GLU A 227 -14.33 9.34 -39.96
N PRO A 228 -13.65 8.26 -40.39
CA PRO A 228 -13.52 7.03 -39.60
C PRO A 228 -12.68 7.21 -38.32
N LEU A 229 -11.73 8.14 -38.31
CA LEU A 229 -10.82 8.35 -37.19
C LEU A 229 -11.56 8.71 -35.90
N ARG A 230 -11.35 7.90 -34.84
CA ARG A 230 -12.02 7.99 -33.54
C ARG A 230 -11.09 7.80 -32.34
N PHE A 231 -10.00 7.07 -32.52
CA PHE A 231 -9.01 6.74 -31.49
C PHE A 231 -7.68 7.39 -31.82
N ILE A 232 -7.17 8.24 -30.93
CA ILE A 232 -5.99 9.05 -31.20
C ILE A 232 -4.88 8.63 -30.24
N PHE A 233 -3.72 8.26 -30.76
CA PHE A 233 -2.54 7.95 -29.95
C PHE A 233 -1.60 9.14 -29.90
N SER A 234 -1.17 9.59 -28.71
CA SER A 234 -0.35 10.79 -28.56
C SER A 234 0.81 10.57 -27.58
N HIS A 235 2.03 10.87 -28.02
CA HIS A 235 3.23 10.78 -27.16
C HIS A 235 3.43 12.06 -26.31
N SER A 236 3.00 13.22 -26.81
CA SER A 236 3.12 14.50 -26.12
C SER A 236 1.75 15.03 -25.71
N ALA A 237 1.69 15.89 -24.69
CA ALA A 237 0.53 16.74 -24.50
C ALA A 237 0.31 17.49 -25.82
N LEU A 238 -0.90 17.37 -26.39
CA LEU A 238 -1.25 17.99 -27.67
C LEU A 238 -0.92 19.49 -27.61
N ARG A 239 -0.37 20.10 -28.67
CA ARG A 239 0.10 21.50 -28.59
C ARG A 239 -1.02 22.47 -28.19
N GLU A 240 -0.65 23.67 -27.75
CA GLU A 240 -1.59 24.79 -27.59
C GLU A 240 -2.45 24.93 -28.87
N GLY A 241 -3.77 24.99 -28.68
CA GLY A 241 -4.74 25.04 -29.77
C GLY A 241 -5.47 23.72 -30.04
N TRP A 242 -5.08 22.58 -29.47
CA TRP A 242 -5.94 21.39 -29.53
C TRP A 242 -7.11 21.49 -28.54
N ASP A 243 -8.30 21.62 -29.12
CA ASP A 243 -9.55 21.75 -28.40
C ASP A 243 -10.64 20.94 -29.10
N ASN A 244 -10.72 19.65 -28.78
CA ASN A 244 -11.83 18.82 -29.22
C ASN A 244 -12.74 18.51 -28.03
N PRO A 245 -14.02 18.92 -28.07
CA PRO A 245 -14.94 18.75 -26.95
C PRO A 245 -15.52 17.33 -26.83
N ASN A 246 -15.38 16.48 -27.85
CA ASN A 246 -16.01 15.16 -27.91
C ASN A 246 -15.10 14.02 -27.44
N VAL A 247 -14.12 14.35 -26.59
CA VAL A 247 -13.21 13.36 -25.99
C VAL A 247 -13.88 12.79 -24.76
N PHE A 248 -14.39 11.56 -24.86
CA PHE A 248 -15.11 10.90 -23.75
C PHE A 248 -14.26 9.89 -22.98
N GLN A 249 -13.15 9.44 -23.56
CA GLN A 249 -12.22 8.52 -22.90
C GLN A 249 -10.79 9.06 -23.01
N ILE A 250 -10.09 9.05 -21.88
CA ILE A 250 -8.65 9.28 -21.81
C ILE A 250 -8.01 8.05 -21.18
N CYS A 251 -7.15 7.39 -21.96
CA CYS A 251 -6.39 6.24 -21.52
C CYS A 251 -4.92 6.64 -21.40
N THR A 252 -4.38 6.59 -20.18
CA THR A 252 -2.96 6.84 -19.94
C THR A 252 -2.22 5.50 -19.94
N LEU A 253 -1.60 5.17 -21.07
CA LEU A 253 -0.69 4.01 -21.20
C LEU A 253 0.73 4.37 -20.74
N ASN A 254 1.04 5.67 -20.65
CA ASN A 254 2.27 6.15 -20.04
C ASN A 254 2.18 6.19 -18.52
N GLU A 255 3.34 6.06 -17.88
CA GLU A 255 3.50 6.28 -16.45
C GLU A 255 4.25 7.59 -16.21
N THR A 256 3.65 8.70 -16.65
CA THR A 256 4.28 9.99 -16.38
C THR A 256 4.26 10.25 -14.85
N SER A 257 5.43 10.39 -14.24
CA SER A 257 5.60 10.79 -12.83
C SER A 257 5.25 12.26 -12.56
N SER A 258 5.15 13.09 -13.61
CA SER A 258 4.76 14.49 -13.53
C SER A 258 3.26 14.65 -13.39
N GLN A 259 2.81 14.94 -12.16
CA GLN A 259 1.40 15.18 -11.79
C GLN A 259 0.78 16.32 -12.62
N MET A 260 1.55 17.41 -12.84
CA MET A 260 1.12 18.56 -13.63
C MET A 260 0.78 18.21 -15.09
N LYS A 261 1.52 17.27 -15.70
CA LYS A 261 1.28 16.83 -17.08
C LYS A 261 -0.02 16.02 -17.17
N LYS A 262 -0.28 15.12 -16.22
CA LYS A 262 -1.53 14.33 -16.14
C LYS A 262 -2.76 15.23 -16.03
N ARG A 263 -2.70 16.28 -15.22
CA ARG A 263 -3.78 17.28 -15.10
C ARG A 263 -4.06 18.02 -16.41
N GLN A 264 -3.03 18.45 -17.12
CA GLN A 264 -3.18 19.09 -18.43
C GLN A 264 -3.71 18.14 -19.51
N GLU A 265 -3.44 16.84 -19.39
CA GLU A 265 -3.94 15.80 -20.27
C GLU A 265 -5.44 15.56 -20.03
N ILE A 266 -5.85 15.41 -18.76
CA ILE A 266 -7.26 15.19 -18.35
C ILE A 266 -8.13 16.42 -18.57
N GLY A 267 -7.62 17.62 -18.29
CA GLY A 267 -8.35 18.87 -18.47
C GLY A 267 -8.81 19.13 -19.92
N ARG A 268 -8.23 18.43 -20.90
CA ARG A 268 -8.66 18.51 -22.31
C ARG A 268 -9.92 17.72 -22.61
N GLY A 269 -10.31 16.76 -21.76
CA GLY A 269 -11.54 15.98 -21.87
C GLY A 269 -12.70 16.48 -21.01
N LEU A 270 -12.53 17.55 -20.23
CA LEU A 270 -13.56 18.11 -19.34
C LEU A 270 -14.47 19.13 -20.03
N ARG A 271 -14.42 19.24 -21.35
CA ARG A 271 -15.22 20.20 -22.12
C ARG A 271 -16.58 19.61 -22.46
N LEU A 272 -17.59 20.48 -22.56
CA LEU A 272 -18.92 20.06 -22.98
C LEU A 272 -18.92 19.64 -24.46
N PRO A 273 -19.30 18.39 -24.78
CA PRO A 273 -19.34 17.85 -26.14
C PRO A 273 -20.34 18.60 -27.02
N VAL A 274 -20.15 18.48 -28.33
CA VAL A 274 -21.07 19.00 -29.34
C VAL A 274 -21.74 17.86 -30.12
N ASN A 275 -22.97 18.10 -30.54
CA ASN A 275 -23.68 17.24 -31.48
C ASN A 275 -23.22 17.50 -32.93
N ILE A 276 -23.78 16.75 -33.88
CA ILE A 276 -23.49 16.89 -35.33
C ILE A 276 -23.81 18.29 -35.89
N ASP A 277 -24.71 19.04 -35.25
CA ASP A 277 -25.05 20.42 -35.62
C ASP A 277 -24.09 21.45 -35.01
N GLY A 278 -23.06 21.00 -34.27
CA GLY A 278 -22.11 21.85 -33.58
C GLY A 278 -22.63 22.47 -32.28
N GLN A 279 -23.81 22.05 -31.80
CA GLN A 279 -24.45 22.58 -30.59
C GLN A 279 -23.97 21.84 -29.35
N ARG A 280 -23.71 22.58 -28.25
CA ARG A 280 -23.27 22.01 -26.97
C ARG A 280 -24.34 21.14 -26.34
N VAL A 281 -23.94 19.98 -25.82
CA VAL A 281 -24.80 19.06 -25.07
C VAL A 281 -24.62 19.31 -23.58
N TYR A 282 -25.70 19.64 -22.89
CA TYR A 282 -25.69 19.99 -21.45
C TYR A 282 -26.20 18.85 -20.54
N ASP A 283 -26.53 17.69 -21.11
CA ASP A 283 -26.98 16.53 -20.31
C ASP A 283 -25.79 15.93 -19.54
N ASP A 284 -25.86 15.98 -18.22
CA ASP A 284 -24.82 15.46 -17.32
C ASP A 284 -24.58 13.95 -17.50
N ASN A 285 -25.59 13.19 -17.95
CA ASN A 285 -25.41 11.76 -18.27
C ASN A 285 -24.57 11.55 -19.55
N VAL A 286 -24.54 12.56 -20.42
CA VAL A 286 -23.65 12.60 -21.59
C VAL A 286 -22.28 13.10 -21.19
N ASN A 287 -22.19 14.10 -20.32
CA ASN A 287 -20.97 14.84 -19.97
C ASN A 287 -20.07 14.12 -18.94
N ILE A 288 -19.79 12.85 -19.20
CA ILE A 288 -18.98 11.99 -18.33
C ILE A 288 -17.69 11.62 -19.06
N LEU A 289 -16.56 12.13 -18.56
CA LEU A 289 -15.22 11.73 -19.00
C LEU A 289 -14.80 10.46 -18.27
N THR A 290 -14.44 9.43 -19.04
CA THR A 290 -13.88 8.19 -18.50
C THR A 290 -12.36 8.24 -18.57
N VAL A 291 -11.70 8.17 -17.41
CA VAL A 291 -10.24 8.04 -17.33
C VAL A 291 -9.87 6.59 -17.03
N ILE A 292 -8.94 6.02 -17.79
CA ILE A 292 -8.38 4.68 -17.64
C ILE A 292 -6.90 4.81 -17.30
N ALA A 293 -6.46 4.35 -16.12
CA ALA A 293 -5.10 4.53 -15.60
C ALA A 293 -4.55 3.27 -14.91
N ASN A 294 -3.22 3.19 -14.79
CA ASN A 294 -2.46 2.13 -14.10
C ASN A 294 -2.10 2.52 -12.64
N GLU A 295 -3.01 3.21 -11.95
CA GLU A 295 -2.85 3.55 -10.53
C GLU A 295 -4.17 3.37 -9.77
N SER A 296 -4.07 3.17 -8.45
CA SER A 296 -5.26 2.99 -7.62
C SER A 296 -6.11 4.27 -7.64
N TYR A 297 -7.43 4.11 -7.64
CA TYR A 297 -8.35 5.25 -7.52
C TYR A 297 -8.04 6.10 -6.28
N ALA A 298 -7.74 5.45 -5.15
CA ALA A 298 -7.43 6.12 -3.89
C ALA A 298 -6.21 7.04 -4.01
N ASP A 299 -5.16 6.59 -4.69
CA ASP A 299 -3.95 7.39 -4.88
C ASP A 299 -4.17 8.51 -5.90
N PHE A 300 -4.89 8.25 -6.99
CA PHE A 300 -5.24 9.26 -7.98
C PHE A 300 -6.10 10.38 -7.38
N SER A 301 -7.17 10.02 -6.65
CA SER A 301 -8.07 10.97 -6.00
C SER A 301 -7.38 11.74 -4.87
N ARG A 302 -6.54 11.09 -4.06
CA ARG A 302 -5.81 11.77 -2.98
C ARG A 302 -4.87 12.83 -3.56
N LYS A 303 -4.10 12.48 -4.59
CA LYS A 303 -3.20 13.42 -5.26
C LYS A 303 -3.97 14.61 -5.84
N LEU A 304 -5.09 14.36 -6.52
CA LEU A 304 -5.93 15.41 -7.10
C LEU A 304 -6.55 16.31 -6.03
N GLN A 305 -7.01 15.75 -4.91
CA GLN A 305 -7.55 16.52 -3.79
C GLN A 305 -6.48 17.41 -3.17
N THR A 306 -5.34 16.85 -2.75
CA THR A 306 -4.24 17.62 -2.16
C THR A 306 -3.80 18.78 -3.06
N GLU A 307 -3.75 18.59 -4.38
CA GLU A 307 -3.38 19.65 -5.33
C GLU A 307 -4.45 20.76 -5.42
N ILE A 308 -5.74 20.42 -5.39
CA ILE A 308 -6.83 21.42 -5.33
C ILE A 308 -6.72 22.23 -4.03
N GLU A 309 -6.40 21.58 -2.91
CA GLU A 309 -6.21 22.29 -1.63
C GLU A 309 -5.06 23.28 -1.68
N GLU A 310 -3.92 22.85 -2.23
CA GLU A 310 -2.71 23.68 -2.34
C GLU A 310 -2.91 24.90 -3.26
N GLU A 311 -3.67 24.78 -4.36
CA GLU A 311 -3.88 25.88 -5.31
C GLU A 311 -5.05 26.81 -4.97
N THR A 312 -6.15 26.26 -4.47
CA THR A 312 -7.38 27.03 -4.24
C THR A 312 -7.52 27.49 -2.79
N GLY A 313 -6.72 26.92 -1.88
CA GLY A 313 -6.84 27.15 -0.44
C GLY A 313 -8.09 26.52 0.19
N ILE A 314 -8.83 25.70 -0.56
CA ILE A 314 -9.98 24.94 -0.06
C ILE A 314 -9.44 23.72 0.70
N HIS A 315 -9.88 23.47 1.93
CA HIS A 315 -9.44 22.29 2.70
C HIS A 315 -10.53 21.20 2.71
N PHE A 316 -10.18 19.99 2.28
CA PHE A 316 -11.01 18.80 2.43
C PHE A 316 -10.77 18.22 3.84
N GLY A 317 -11.79 18.27 4.70
CA GLY A 317 -11.64 17.95 6.12
C GLY A 317 -11.42 16.46 6.43
N GLY A 318 -10.50 16.18 7.38
CA GLY A 318 -10.47 14.94 8.15
C GLY A 318 -9.07 14.33 8.39
N ARG A 319 -8.60 14.39 9.65
CA ARG A 319 -7.54 13.55 10.31
C ARG A 319 -6.12 14.11 10.54
N ILE A 320 -5.88 15.42 10.55
CA ILE A 320 -4.56 15.95 10.98
C ILE A 320 -4.72 16.77 12.28
N LYS A 321 -4.12 16.28 13.38
CA LYS A 321 -4.08 17.00 14.67
C LYS A 321 -3.17 18.24 14.54
N ASN A 322 -3.67 19.40 14.94
CA ASN A 322 -2.86 20.62 15.00
C ASN A 322 -1.76 20.45 16.06
N ARG A 323 -0.51 20.71 15.67
CA ARG A 323 0.70 20.54 16.50
C ARG A 323 0.74 21.51 17.68
N ASP A 324 0.01 22.62 17.60
CA ASP A 324 0.17 23.77 18.49
C ASP A 324 -0.64 23.68 19.80
N ASN A 325 -1.43 22.62 20.00
CA ASN A 325 -2.25 22.39 21.22
C ASN A 325 -1.58 21.50 22.29
N ARG A 326 -0.25 21.36 22.29
CA ARG A 326 0.46 20.55 23.30
C ARG A 326 0.69 21.36 24.58
N GLN A 327 0.36 20.78 25.74
CA GLN A 327 0.79 21.31 27.04
C GLN A 327 1.89 20.41 27.65
N VAL A 328 2.77 21.03 28.43
CA VAL A 328 3.88 20.35 29.10
C VAL A 328 3.40 19.84 30.45
N VAL A 329 3.49 18.53 30.69
CA VAL A 329 3.22 17.92 31.99
C VAL A 329 4.47 18.02 32.85
N SER A 330 4.38 18.66 34.01
CA SER A 330 5.47 18.74 34.98
C SER A 330 5.53 17.53 35.89
N PHE A 331 6.75 17.05 36.16
CA PHE A 331 7.05 16.00 37.11
C PHE A 331 7.35 16.59 38.51
N GLN A 332 6.66 16.12 39.55
CA GLN A 332 6.87 16.61 40.93
C GLN A 332 7.99 15.83 41.65
N LYS A 333 9.21 16.38 41.62
CA LYS A 333 10.40 15.77 42.25
C LYS A 333 10.28 15.51 43.77
N SER A 334 9.40 16.21 44.48
CA SER A 334 9.23 16.08 45.93
C SER A 334 8.58 14.75 46.39
N ARG A 335 7.86 14.05 45.51
CA ARG A 335 7.06 12.85 45.86
C ARG A 335 7.68 11.51 45.46
N ALA A 336 8.76 11.51 44.67
CA ALA A 336 9.58 10.31 44.44
C ALA A 336 10.19 9.73 45.74
N LEU A 337 10.09 10.48 46.84
CA LEU A 337 10.54 10.11 48.18
C LEU A 337 9.44 9.45 49.05
N ASP A 338 8.20 9.30 48.55
CA ASP A 338 7.13 8.64 49.29
C ASP A 338 7.48 7.16 49.57
N PRO A 339 7.42 6.69 50.83
CA PRO A 339 7.70 5.30 51.18
C PRO A 339 6.85 4.28 50.39
N ALA A 340 5.57 4.58 50.14
CA ALA A 340 4.67 3.66 49.43
C ALA A 340 5.06 3.51 47.95
N PHE A 341 5.49 4.61 47.31
CA PHE A 341 6.02 4.56 45.95
C PHE A 341 7.33 3.79 45.90
N LYS A 342 8.24 4.02 46.86
CA LYS A 342 9.53 3.32 46.90
C LYS A 342 9.34 1.81 47.04
N GLU A 343 8.44 1.36 47.89
CA GLU A 343 8.10 -0.06 48.07
C GLU A 343 7.45 -0.67 46.82
N LEU A 344 6.54 0.05 46.17
CA LEU A 344 5.95 -0.36 44.89
C LEU A 344 7.04 -0.51 43.82
N TRP A 345 7.88 0.52 43.67
CA TRP A 345 8.94 0.56 42.67
C TRP A 345 9.99 -0.53 42.88
N ASP A 346 10.39 -0.78 44.13
CA ASP A 346 11.38 -1.81 44.45
C ASP A 346 10.93 -3.21 44.00
N LYS A 347 9.61 -3.47 44.04
CA LYS A 347 9.01 -4.72 43.58
C LYS A 347 8.95 -4.84 42.05
N ILE A 348 8.64 -3.76 41.35
CA ILE A 348 8.39 -3.81 39.88
C ILE A 348 9.59 -3.46 39.00
N LYS A 349 10.65 -2.83 39.55
CA LYS A 349 11.77 -2.30 38.76
C LYS A 349 12.66 -3.35 38.09
N HIS A 350 12.48 -4.63 38.40
CA HIS A 350 13.39 -5.70 37.96
C HIS A 350 13.21 -6.03 36.48
N LYS A 351 14.31 -6.09 35.73
CA LYS A 351 14.30 -6.57 34.36
C LYS A 351 14.41 -8.09 34.31
N THR A 352 13.74 -8.67 33.33
CA THR A 352 13.80 -10.10 33.06
C THR A 352 14.16 -10.34 31.60
N THR A 353 14.80 -11.47 31.34
CA THR A 353 14.96 -12.02 30.00
C THR A 353 14.14 -13.30 29.90
N TYR A 354 13.88 -13.78 28.69
CA TYR A 354 13.09 -14.99 28.48
C TYR A 354 13.81 -16.02 27.61
N ARG A 355 13.47 -17.29 27.79
CA ARG A 355 13.80 -18.38 26.89
C ARG A 355 12.51 -19.05 26.42
N VAL A 356 12.48 -19.46 25.16
CA VAL A 356 11.34 -20.12 24.55
C VAL A 356 11.76 -21.51 24.11
N ALA A 357 11.03 -22.54 24.53
CA ALA A 357 11.13 -23.88 23.96
C ALA A 357 10.02 -24.06 22.93
N ILE A 358 10.38 -24.24 21.65
CA ILE A 358 9.43 -24.48 20.56
C ILE A 358 9.54 -25.94 20.14
N ASP A 359 8.43 -26.67 20.23
CA ASP A 359 8.29 -28.00 19.65
C ASP A 359 8.12 -27.86 18.13
N THR A 360 9.10 -28.37 17.38
CA THR A 360 9.12 -28.26 15.92
C THR A 360 8.09 -29.17 15.24
N GLU A 361 7.74 -30.30 15.84
CA GLU A 361 6.73 -31.21 15.28
C GLU A 361 5.34 -30.59 15.44
N LYS A 362 5.05 -30.04 16.61
CA LYS A 362 3.82 -29.29 16.87
C LYS A 362 3.70 -28.05 15.98
N LEU A 363 4.80 -27.30 15.81
CA LEU A 363 4.84 -26.15 14.90
C LEU A 363 4.51 -26.56 13.46
N ALA A 364 5.08 -27.66 12.97
CA ALA A 364 4.83 -28.13 11.61
C ALA A 364 3.35 -28.50 11.41
N ALA A 365 2.80 -29.31 12.32
CA ALA A 365 1.40 -29.76 12.24
C ALA A 365 0.39 -28.61 12.32
N GLU A 366 0.57 -27.67 13.26
CA GLU A 366 -0.32 -26.51 13.37
C GLU A 366 -0.21 -25.56 12.17
N SER A 367 1.01 -25.36 11.64
CA SER A 367 1.20 -24.50 10.46
C SER A 367 0.60 -25.13 9.21
N ALA A 368 0.73 -26.45 9.05
CA ALA A 368 0.15 -27.18 7.93
C ALA A 368 -1.39 -27.14 7.97
N ASN A 369 -2.00 -27.29 9.14
CA ASN A 369 -3.45 -27.17 9.31
C ASN A 369 -3.98 -25.78 8.95
N GLU A 370 -3.27 -24.70 9.32
CA GLU A 370 -3.65 -23.34 8.94
C GLU A 370 -3.49 -23.13 7.42
N LEU A 371 -2.43 -23.67 6.83
CA LEU A 371 -2.12 -23.54 5.41
C LEU A 371 -3.09 -24.33 4.51
N ALA A 372 -3.54 -25.52 4.95
CA ALA A 372 -4.49 -26.35 4.21
C ALA A 372 -5.87 -25.71 4.02
N GLN A 373 -6.21 -24.69 4.83
CA GLN A 373 -7.46 -23.94 4.68
C GLN A 373 -7.38 -22.82 3.61
N ILE A 374 -6.19 -22.57 3.08
CA ILE A 374 -5.94 -21.47 2.15
C ILE A 374 -6.08 -21.99 0.71
N THR A 375 -6.83 -21.25 -0.11
CA THR A 375 -6.98 -21.56 -1.54
C THR A 375 -5.98 -20.74 -2.36
N ILE A 376 -5.04 -21.41 -3.02
CA ILE A 376 -4.11 -20.75 -3.94
C ILE A 376 -4.83 -20.46 -5.25
N SER A 377 -4.82 -19.19 -5.66
CA SER A 377 -5.50 -18.71 -6.85
C SER A 377 -4.50 -18.28 -7.91
N LYS A 378 -4.90 -18.42 -9.18
CA LYS A 378 -4.10 -17.89 -10.28
C LYS A 378 -3.98 -16.37 -10.14
N PRO A 379 -2.83 -15.78 -10.49
CA PRO A 379 -2.70 -14.33 -10.52
C PRO A 379 -3.76 -13.73 -11.44
N HIS A 380 -4.40 -12.64 -11.02
CA HIS A 380 -5.46 -12.00 -11.77
C HIS A 380 -5.26 -10.49 -11.85
N ILE A 381 -5.73 -9.91 -12.95
CA ILE A 381 -5.79 -8.46 -13.15
C ILE A 381 -7.19 -8.04 -12.70
N ALA A 382 -7.26 -7.15 -11.72
CA ALA A 382 -8.50 -6.56 -11.25
C ALA A 382 -8.76 -5.24 -11.99
N ASP A 383 -10.00 -5.05 -12.45
CA ASP A 383 -10.49 -3.79 -12.98
C ASP A 383 -11.65 -3.25 -12.13
N THR A 384 -11.39 -2.10 -11.49
CA THR A 384 -12.37 -1.39 -10.66
C THR A 384 -12.88 -0.18 -11.41
N LYS A 385 -14.21 -0.10 -11.60
CA LYS A 385 -14.91 1.05 -12.19
C LYS A 385 -15.59 1.88 -11.11
N THR A 386 -15.10 3.09 -10.95
CA THR A 386 -15.58 4.05 -9.95
C THR A 386 -16.23 5.25 -10.63
N LEU A 387 -17.46 5.58 -10.23
CA LEU A 387 -18.12 6.83 -10.61
C LEU A 387 -17.80 7.91 -9.57
N ILE A 388 -17.41 9.09 -10.04
CA ILE A 388 -17.19 10.27 -9.21
C ILE A 388 -18.39 11.18 -9.42
N ASP A 389 -19.18 11.40 -8.39
CA ASP A 389 -20.25 12.40 -8.41
C ASP A 389 -19.75 13.71 -7.80
N SER A 390 -20.40 14.81 -8.19
CA SER A 390 -19.98 16.18 -7.89
C SER A 390 -19.83 16.50 -6.40
N MET A 391 -19.06 17.56 -6.14
CA MET A 391 -18.60 18.01 -4.83
C MET A 391 -19.76 18.51 -3.96
N ASN A 392 -19.96 17.92 -2.78
CA ASN A 392 -20.72 18.57 -1.72
C ASN A 392 -19.78 19.49 -0.93
N ASN A 393 -20.18 20.74 -0.72
CA ASN A 393 -19.37 21.80 -0.09
C ASN A 393 -18.74 21.42 1.27
N ASP A 394 -19.25 20.39 1.95
CA ASP A 394 -18.79 19.96 3.27
C ASP A 394 -18.12 18.55 3.30
N SER A 395 -18.08 17.79 2.19
CA SER A 395 -17.69 16.37 2.23
C SER A 395 -16.91 15.84 1.01
N GLY A 396 -16.18 16.68 0.30
CA GLY A 396 -15.32 16.24 -0.80
C GLY A 396 -16.08 15.51 -1.91
N PHE A 397 -15.43 14.56 -2.59
CA PHE A 397 -16.02 13.77 -3.66
C PHE A 397 -16.85 12.60 -3.11
N MET A 398 -18.10 12.46 -3.58
CA MET A 398 -18.89 11.25 -3.32
C MET A 398 -18.49 10.15 -4.32
N VAL A 399 -18.13 8.99 -3.79
CA VAL A 399 -17.58 7.87 -4.55
C VAL A 399 -18.59 6.74 -4.55
N CYS A 400 -19.02 6.31 -5.74
CA CYS A 400 -19.82 5.10 -5.90
C CYS A 400 -19.02 4.10 -6.75
N GLU A 401 -18.66 2.96 -6.15
CA GLU A 401 -18.20 1.81 -6.91
C GLU A 401 -19.38 1.26 -7.74
N THR A 402 -19.21 1.22 -9.06
CA THR A 402 -20.28 0.84 -9.99
C THR A 402 -20.00 -0.47 -10.72
N GLY A 403 -18.78 -1.00 -10.64
CA GLY A 403 -18.45 -2.32 -11.15
C GLY A 403 -17.07 -2.80 -10.73
N PHE A 404 -16.98 -4.09 -10.42
CA PHE A 404 -15.75 -4.84 -10.17
C PHE A 404 -15.74 -6.04 -11.11
N ASN A 405 -14.67 -6.19 -11.90
CA ASN A 405 -14.41 -7.41 -12.64
C ASN A 405 -12.98 -7.89 -12.32
N ALA A 406 -12.78 -9.21 -12.39
CA ALA A 406 -11.48 -9.84 -12.20
C ALA A 406 -11.20 -10.78 -13.37
N TYR A 407 -10.02 -10.67 -13.97
CA TYR A 407 -9.60 -11.49 -15.12
C TYR A 407 -8.32 -12.25 -14.78
N ALA A 408 -8.31 -13.56 -14.97
CA ALA A 408 -7.09 -14.34 -14.79
C ALA A 408 -5.99 -13.88 -15.77
N ALA A 409 -4.79 -13.61 -15.26
CA ALA A 409 -3.64 -13.27 -16.10
C ALA A 409 -3.26 -14.48 -16.95
N ARG A 410 -2.95 -14.28 -18.24
CA ARG A 410 -2.50 -15.35 -19.12
C ARG A 410 -1.00 -15.56 -18.94
N GLN A 411 -0.58 -16.26 -17.89
CA GLN A 411 0.80 -16.71 -17.78
C GLN A 411 1.02 -17.95 -18.65
N THR A 412 1.96 -17.86 -19.60
CA THR A 412 2.33 -18.94 -20.52
C THR A 412 3.36 -19.89 -19.90
N GLU A 413 4.16 -19.44 -18.92
CA GLU A 413 5.13 -20.25 -18.18
C GLU A 413 5.26 -19.78 -16.72
N VAL A 414 5.07 -20.67 -15.75
CA VAL A 414 5.26 -20.39 -14.32
C VAL A 414 6.69 -20.76 -13.93
N LYS A 415 7.54 -19.76 -13.67
CA LYS A 415 8.90 -20.00 -13.18
C LYS A 415 8.83 -20.37 -11.69
N ILE A 416 9.31 -21.56 -11.33
CA ILE A 416 9.30 -22.01 -9.93
C ILE A 416 10.57 -21.48 -9.22
N PRO A 417 10.44 -20.59 -8.22
CA PRO A 417 11.55 -20.06 -7.43
C PRO A 417 12.11 -21.09 -6.43
N ASN A 418 13.19 -20.74 -5.74
CA ASN A 418 13.72 -21.56 -4.63
C ASN A 418 12.89 -21.36 -3.36
N LEU A 419 11.71 -21.99 -3.33
CA LEU A 419 10.71 -21.90 -2.27
C LEU A 419 11.30 -22.10 -0.87
N LEU A 420 12.11 -23.16 -0.69
CA LEU A 420 12.69 -23.48 0.62
C LEU A 420 13.63 -22.38 1.11
N ALA A 421 14.43 -21.79 0.21
CA ALA A 421 15.32 -20.69 0.58
C ALA A 421 14.53 -19.41 0.93
N ASP A 422 13.49 -19.09 0.16
CA ASP A 422 12.67 -17.90 0.39
C ASP A 422 11.88 -18.03 1.70
N ILE A 423 11.22 -19.15 1.95
CA ILE A 423 10.51 -19.40 3.21
C ILE A 423 11.48 -19.46 4.40
N GLN A 424 12.67 -20.06 4.23
CA GLN A 424 13.71 -20.09 5.28
C GLN A 424 14.16 -18.69 5.65
N ARG A 425 14.37 -17.80 4.68
CA ARG A 425 14.76 -16.41 4.92
C ARG A 425 13.68 -15.65 5.71
N GLN A 426 12.40 -15.87 5.39
CA GLN A 426 11.29 -15.19 6.06
C GLN A 426 10.93 -15.76 7.44
N THR A 427 11.15 -17.05 7.68
CA THR A 427 10.72 -17.72 8.92
C THR A 427 11.86 -18.03 9.89
N GLN A 428 13.09 -18.05 9.39
CA GLN A 428 14.29 -18.53 10.08
C GLN A 428 14.17 -19.98 10.59
N MET A 429 13.33 -20.80 9.94
CA MET A 429 13.15 -22.22 10.24
C MET A 429 14.12 -23.09 9.45
N THR A 430 14.36 -24.31 9.92
CA THR A 430 15.17 -25.28 9.17
C THR A 430 14.42 -25.77 7.94
N ARG A 431 15.16 -26.12 6.88
CA ARG A 431 14.56 -26.65 5.63
C ARG A 431 13.69 -27.88 5.86
N ARG A 432 14.03 -28.70 6.86
CA ARG A 432 13.25 -29.88 7.24
C ARG A 432 11.85 -29.50 7.71
N VAL A 433 11.74 -28.57 8.67
CA VAL A 433 10.45 -28.10 9.18
C VAL A 433 9.60 -27.47 8.07
N ILE A 434 10.22 -26.68 7.20
CA ILE A 434 9.51 -26.05 6.07
C ILE A 434 8.99 -27.11 5.10
N PHE A 435 9.81 -28.12 4.78
CA PHE A 435 9.39 -29.24 3.95
C PHE A 435 8.21 -30.00 4.60
N ASP A 436 8.31 -30.32 5.88
CA ASP A 436 7.26 -31.04 6.62
C ASP A 436 5.93 -30.26 6.60
N VAL A 437 5.97 -28.92 6.70
CA VAL A 437 4.77 -28.06 6.58
C VAL A 437 4.16 -28.12 5.18
N LEU A 438 4.97 -27.98 4.13
CA LEU A 438 4.49 -28.00 2.74
C LEU A 438 3.91 -29.37 2.34
N ASP A 439 4.54 -30.45 2.82
CA ASP A 439 4.11 -31.83 2.58
C ASP A 439 2.78 -32.13 3.27
N GLN A 440 2.66 -31.82 4.56
CA GLN A 440 1.44 -32.05 5.33
C GLN A 440 0.27 -31.17 4.86
N ALA A 441 0.53 -30.00 4.29
CA ALA A 441 -0.49 -29.11 3.74
C ALA A 441 -0.83 -29.39 2.27
N GLU A 442 -0.23 -30.40 1.64
CA GLU A 442 -0.43 -30.75 0.21
C GLU A 442 -0.19 -29.57 -0.75
N MET A 443 0.78 -28.70 -0.45
CA MET A 443 1.00 -27.47 -1.20
C MET A 443 1.81 -27.66 -2.49
N PHE A 444 2.40 -28.83 -2.71
CA PHE A 444 3.30 -29.06 -3.85
C PHE A 444 2.61 -28.90 -5.21
N GLU A 445 1.34 -29.33 -5.34
CA GLU A 445 0.58 -29.13 -6.57
C GLU A 445 0.19 -27.65 -6.79
N GLN A 446 -0.04 -26.92 -5.70
CA GLN A 446 -0.44 -25.51 -5.73
C GLN A 446 0.71 -24.58 -6.12
N ILE A 447 1.97 -25.01 -5.96
CA ILE A 447 3.16 -24.29 -6.45
C ILE A 447 3.06 -24.03 -7.95
N ALA A 448 2.55 -24.98 -8.74
CA ALA A 448 2.43 -24.81 -10.19
C ALA A 448 1.37 -23.76 -10.58
N ILE A 449 0.50 -23.37 -9.66
CA ILE A 449 -0.58 -22.40 -9.87
C ILE A 449 -0.10 -20.99 -9.54
N ASN A 450 0.51 -20.80 -8.37
CA ASN A 450 1.03 -19.51 -7.92
C ASN A 450 2.15 -19.72 -6.87
N PRO A 451 3.42 -19.87 -7.30
CA PRO A 451 4.53 -20.13 -6.39
C PRO A 451 4.71 -19.06 -5.33
N GLN A 452 4.51 -17.77 -5.66
CA GLN A 452 4.70 -16.71 -4.68
C GLN A 452 3.64 -16.74 -3.59
N GLN A 453 2.37 -16.96 -3.94
CA GLN A 453 1.32 -17.08 -2.93
C GLN A 453 1.62 -18.25 -1.97
N VAL A 454 2.13 -19.38 -2.48
CA VAL A 454 2.57 -20.48 -1.63
C VAL A 454 3.69 -20.06 -0.67
N ILE A 455 4.71 -19.31 -1.14
CA ILE A 455 5.78 -18.79 -0.28
C ILE A 455 5.20 -17.93 0.84
N ASP A 456 4.39 -16.95 0.48
CA ASP A 456 3.91 -15.91 1.40
C ASP A 456 2.94 -16.50 2.44
N GLU A 457 2.02 -17.35 2.01
CA GLU A 457 1.07 -18.01 2.91
C GLU A 457 1.75 -19.02 3.83
N THR A 458 2.73 -19.78 3.31
CA THR A 458 3.50 -20.71 4.14
C THR A 458 4.32 -19.95 5.19
N ALA A 459 5.02 -18.89 4.80
CA ALA A 459 5.80 -18.08 5.73
C ALA A 459 4.93 -17.38 6.78
N ARG A 460 3.75 -16.88 6.37
CA ARG A 460 2.77 -16.27 7.26
C ARG A 460 2.21 -17.26 8.26
N ALA A 461 1.80 -18.45 7.82
CA ALA A 461 1.32 -19.52 8.69
C ALA A 461 2.39 -19.91 9.71
N ILE A 462 3.61 -20.22 9.26
CA ILE A 462 4.74 -20.59 10.14
C ILE A 462 5.02 -19.47 11.16
N ASN A 463 5.13 -18.21 10.74
CA ASN A 463 5.43 -17.10 11.66
C ASN A 463 4.28 -16.80 12.64
N ARG A 464 3.03 -17.09 12.27
CA ARG A 464 1.87 -16.96 13.16
C ARG A 464 1.87 -18.05 14.23
N VAL A 465 2.04 -19.31 13.84
CA VAL A 465 2.14 -20.45 14.76
C VAL A 465 3.37 -20.33 15.65
N LYS A 466 4.52 -19.94 15.09
CA LYS A 466 5.76 -19.66 15.84
C LYS A 466 5.52 -18.64 16.95
N ARG A 467 4.83 -17.53 16.65
CA ARG A 467 4.50 -16.49 17.64
C ARG A 467 3.57 -17.03 18.73
N ARG A 468 2.57 -17.83 18.37
CA ARG A 468 1.64 -18.47 19.32
C ARG A 468 2.38 -19.42 20.27
N LEU A 469 3.11 -20.40 19.72
CA LEU A 469 3.87 -21.37 20.50
C LEU A 469 4.97 -20.70 21.34
N ALA A 470 5.53 -19.60 20.84
CA ALA A 470 6.55 -18.87 21.59
C ALA A 470 6.01 -18.22 22.87
N VAL A 471 4.76 -17.79 22.86
CA VAL A 471 4.09 -17.24 24.05
C VAL A 471 3.72 -18.36 25.02
N ASP A 472 3.22 -19.50 24.53
CA ASP A 472 2.83 -20.62 25.38
C ASP A 472 4.03 -21.25 26.09
N GLY A 473 5.18 -21.33 25.41
CA GLY A 473 6.41 -21.95 25.89
C GLY A 473 7.45 -20.98 26.50
N VAL A 474 7.09 -19.72 26.75
CA VAL A 474 8.01 -18.74 27.32
C VAL A 474 8.32 -19.08 28.78
N LYS A 475 9.56 -18.80 29.22
CA LYS A 475 9.98 -18.86 30.62
C LYS A 475 10.88 -17.67 30.91
N TYR A 476 10.53 -16.91 31.95
CA TYR A 476 11.25 -15.71 32.33
C TYR A 476 12.29 -16.00 33.42
N HIS A 477 13.38 -15.22 33.40
CA HIS A 477 14.43 -15.23 34.40
C HIS A 477 14.89 -13.81 34.69
N ARG A 478 15.18 -13.51 35.95
CA ARG A 478 15.73 -12.19 36.35
C ARG A 478 17.14 -12.01 35.80
N THR A 479 17.41 -10.87 35.18
CA THR A 479 18.76 -10.54 34.66
C THR A 479 19.69 -9.97 35.72
N GLY A 480 19.13 -9.48 36.84
CA GLY A 480 19.85 -8.72 37.84
C GLY A 480 19.93 -7.22 37.55
N GLU A 481 19.44 -6.76 36.39
CA GLU A 481 19.31 -5.34 36.09
C GLU A 481 18.00 -4.74 36.63
N HIS A 482 17.98 -3.42 36.80
CA HIS A 482 16.83 -2.67 37.33
C HIS A 482 16.61 -1.38 36.54
N TYR A 483 15.37 -0.90 36.51
CA TYR A 483 15.08 0.46 36.09
C TYR A 483 15.49 1.45 37.17
N ASP A 484 16.35 2.41 36.80
CA ASP A 484 16.82 3.44 37.72
C ASP A 484 15.73 4.50 37.96
N MET A 485 15.61 4.97 39.19
CA MET A 485 14.63 5.98 39.60
C MET A 485 14.90 7.34 38.94
N THR A 486 16.14 7.61 38.54
CA THR A 486 16.53 8.84 37.80
C THR A 486 15.86 8.98 36.42
N LEU A 487 15.31 7.89 35.86
CA LEU A 487 14.58 7.93 34.58
C LEU A 487 13.29 8.75 34.65
N PHE A 488 12.70 8.91 35.84
CA PHE A 488 11.56 9.77 36.07
C PHE A 488 11.92 11.27 35.97
N GLU A 489 13.16 11.64 36.29
CA GLU A 489 13.61 13.03 36.27
C GLU A 489 13.90 13.57 34.86
N ASN A 490 14.18 12.67 33.90
CA ASN A 490 14.60 13.00 32.55
C ASN A 490 13.44 13.08 31.53
N SER A 491 12.20 12.84 31.96
CA SER A 491 11.05 12.69 31.06
C SER A 491 10.06 13.86 31.21
N GLU A 492 10.31 14.98 30.53
CA GLU A 492 9.26 15.99 30.28
C GLU A 492 8.26 15.43 29.26
N LEU A 493 7.06 15.04 29.70
CA LEU A 493 6.00 14.56 28.82
C LEU A 493 5.25 15.74 28.20
N GLN A 494 5.38 15.94 26.88
CA GLN A 494 4.52 16.86 26.11
C GLN A 494 3.28 16.12 25.63
N THR A 495 2.08 16.45 26.09
CA THR A 495 0.83 15.76 25.70
C THR A 495 -0.34 16.75 25.54
N TYR A 496 -1.37 16.35 24.80
CA TYR A 496 -2.55 17.16 24.52
C TYR A 496 -3.55 17.12 25.69
N LEU A 497 -4.26 18.23 25.94
CA LEU A 497 -5.39 18.28 26.89
C LEU A 497 -6.47 17.26 26.52
N TYR A 498 -7.14 16.69 27.54
CA TYR A 498 -8.23 15.73 27.32
C TYR A 498 -9.34 16.30 26.46
N ASP A 499 -9.62 15.65 25.33
CA ASP A 499 -10.69 16.00 24.40
C ASP A 499 -11.87 15.04 24.60
N ALA A 500 -13.02 15.59 25.03
CA ALA A 500 -14.24 14.81 25.27
C ALA A 500 -14.83 14.20 23.99
N ALA A 501 -14.55 14.77 22.80
CA ALA A 501 -14.98 14.20 21.52
C ALA A 501 -14.12 12.99 21.10
N MET A 502 -12.85 12.96 21.51
CA MET A 502 -11.87 11.93 21.13
C MET A 502 -11.55 10.94 22.25
N LYS A 503 -12.12 11.12 23.46
CA LYS A 503 -12.00 10.25 24.64
C LYS A 503 -10.54 9.91 25.02
N SER A 504 -9.61 10.84 24.78
CA SER A 504 -8.17 10.68 25.04
C SER A 504 -7.49 12.03 25.30
N GLY A 505 -6.39 12.02 26.05
CA GLY A 505 -5.57 13.20 26.41
C GLY A 505 -5.21 13.23 27.90
N VAL A 506 -4.72 14.37 28.42
CA VAL A 506 -4.33 14.47 29.84
C VAL A 506 -5.47 14.87 30.75
N VAL A 507 -5.65 14.13 31.84
CA VAL A 507 -6.61 14.42 32.90
C VAL A 507 -5.86 14.96 34.12
N ALA A 508 -6.36 16.07 34.67
CA ALA A 508 -5.82 16.67 35.89
C ALA A 508 -6.11 15.75 37.08
N VAL A 509 -5.09 15.51 37.90
CA VAL A 509 -5.22 14.71 39.12
C VAL A 509 -5.95 15.53 40.19
N THR A 510 -6.90 14.91 40.88
CA THR A 510 -7.69 15.57 41.94
C THR A 510 -7.01 15.46 43.30
N ASP A 511 -6.43 14.30 43.62
CA ASP A 511 -5.65 14.07 44.82
C ASP A 511 -4.17 13.90 44.48
N LEU A 512 -3.46 15.03 44.49
CA LEU A 512 -2.01 15.07 44.28
C LEU A 512 -1.23 14.23 45.32
N ALA A 513 -1.87 13.72 46.39
CA ALA A 513 -1.23 12.82 47.35
C ALA A 513 -1.04 11.38 46.85
N LYS A 514 -1.81 10.93 45.85
CA LYS A 514 -1.87 9.53 45.42
C LYS A 514 -0.97 9.18 44.22
N THR A 515 -0.30 10.16 43.60
CA THR A 515 0.51 9.96 42.38
C THR A 515 1.71 10.93 42.29
N ILE A 516 2.66 10.61 41.41
CA ILE A 516 3.86 11.44 41.11
C ILE A 516 3.64 12.46 39.98
N TYR A 517 2.45 12.48 39.35
CA TYR A 517 2.14 13.33 38.18
C TYR A 517 1.09 14.39 38.49
N ASP A 518 1.27 15.61 37.94
CA ASP A 518 0.23 16.65 37.96
C ASP A 518 -0.93 16.32 37.02
N TYR A 519 -0.61 15.61 35.94
CA TYR A 519 -1.54 15.16 34.92
C TYR A 519 -1.22 13.74 34.49
N VAL A 520 -2.26 12.91 34.33
CA VAL A 520 -2.13 11.55 33.82
C VAL A 520 -2.67 11.52 32.39
N ALA A 521 -1.84 11.09 31.44
CA ALA A 521 -2.29 10.84 30.08
C ALA A 521 -3.19 9.60 30.08
N VAL A 522 -4.40 9.69 29.53
CA VAL A 522 -5.30 8.55 29.31
C VAL A 522 -5.57 8.42 27.83
N ASP A 523 -5.41 7.22 27.31
CA ASP A 523 -5.51 6.94 25.87
C ASP A 523 -6.89 6.38 25.49
N SER A 524 -7.72 6.08 26.50
CA SER A 524 -9.08 5.56 26.34
C SER A 524 -10.04 6.01 27.46
N GLU A 525 -11.35 5.92 27.20
CA GLU A 525 -12.38 6.18 28.21
C GLU A 525 -12.31 5.20 29.38
N VAL A 526 -11.92 3.94 29.11
CA VAL A 526 -11.76 2.90 30.12
C VAL A 526 -10.60 3.24 31.07
N GLU A 527 -9.47 3.70 30.54
CA GLU A 527 -8.37 4.21 31.36
C GLU A 527 -8.77 5.39 32.23
N ARG A 528 -9.61 6.29 31.70
CA ARG A 528 -10.13 7.43 32.46
C ARG A 528 -11.03 6.98 33.60
N GLU A 529 -11.97 6.07 33.34
CA GLU A 529 -12.85 5.50 34.37
C GLU A 529 -12.06 4.74 35.44
N PHE A 530 -11.03 3.99 35.02
CA PHE A 530 -10.14 3.27 35.93
C PHE A 530 -9.32 4.22 36.80
N MET A 531 -8.73 5.26 36.21
CA MET A 531 -8.02 6.31 36.95
C MET A 531 -8.94 7.00 37.98
N GLN A 532 -10.16 7.34 37.57
CA GLN A 532 -11.12 7.97 38.46
C GLN A 532 -11.51 7.04 39.62
N SER A 533 -11.63 5.74 39.37
CA SER A 533 -11.87 4.73 40.41
C SER A 533 -10.71 4.61 41.40
N LEU A 534 -9.46 4.84 40.97
CA LEU A 534 -8.28 4.88 41.85
C LEU A 534 -8.27 6.14 42.72
N GLU A 535 -8.64 7.28 42.15
CA GLU A 535 -8.75 8.57 42.86
C GLU A 535 -9.86 8.55 43.92
N ASP A 536 -11.03 8.03 43.58
CA ASP A 536 -12.21 8.01 44.46
C ASP A 536 -12.07 7.01 45.63
N ASN A 537 -11.21 6.00 45.50
CA ASN A 537 -11.05 4.95 46.52
C ASN A 537 -10.07 5.38 47.63
N THR A 538 -10.53 5.35 48.89
CA THR A 538 -9.75 5.73 50.08
C THR A 538 -8.62 4.76 50.44
N ASP A 539 -8.74 3.51 49.99
CA ASP A 539 -7.81 2.42 50.31
C ASP A 539 -6.65 2.36 49.30
N VAL A 540 -6.74 3.11 48.19
CA VAL A 540 -5.62 3.31 47.27
C VAL A 540 -4.67 4.35 47.88
N LYS A 541 -3.49 3.89 48.30
CA LYS A 541 -2.44 4.76 48.85
C LYS A 541 -1.60 5.41 47.77
N PHE A 542 -1.33 4.67 46.70
CA PHE A 542 -0.49 5.15 45.62
C PHE A 542 -0.85 4.49 44.29
N TYR A 543 -0.78 5.23 43.19
CA TYR A 543 -0.85 4.67 41.85
C TYR A 543 0.06 5.43 40.89
N ILE A 544 0.47 4.74 39.83
CA ILE A 544 1.30 5.31 38.77
C ILE A 544 0.86 4.75 37.42
N LYS A 545 0.68 5.63 36.42
CA LYS A 545 0.65 5.21 35.02
C LYS A 545 2.09 4.97 34.58
N LEU A 546 2.41 3.74 34.16
CA LEU A 546 3.79 3.38 33.85
C LEU A 546 4.28 4.15 32.60
N PRO A 547 5.44 4.80 32.67
CA PRO A 547 5.96 5.56 31.53
C PRO A 547 6.25 4.69 30.33
N SER A 548 6.20 5.30 29.14
CA SER A 548 6.46 4.62 27.88
C SER A 548 7.85 3.96 27.78
N TRP A 549 8.82 4.38 28.59
CA TRP A 549 10.16 3.78 28.65
C TRP A 549 10.22 2.48 29.49
N PHE A 550 9.22 2.19 30.34
CA PHE A 550 9.14 0.95 31.10
C PHE A 550 8.65 -0.17 30.17
N LYS A 551 9.56 -1.03 29.71
CA LYS A 551 9.25 -2.03 28.67
C LYS A 551 9.63 -3.44 29.12
N ILE A 552 8.68 -4.36 29.02
CA ILE A 552 8.90 -5.80 29.19
C ILE A 552 9.16 -6.41 27.83
N ASP A 553 10.25 -7.18 27.72
CA ASP A 553 10.54 -7.93 26.51
C ASP A 553 9.62 -9.16 26.44
N THR A 554 8.85 -9.28 25.36
CA THR A 554 8.00 -10.46 25.08
C THR A 554 8.37 -11.09 23.73
N PRO A 555 8.01 -12.37 23.51
CA PRO A 555 8.23 -13.04 22.22
C PRO A 555 7.54 -12.36 21.02
N VAL A 556 6.55 -11.50 21.27
CA VAL A 556 5.78 -10.76 20.25
C VAL A 556 6.06 -9.25 20.25
N GLY A 557 7.18 -8.84 20.86
CA GLY A 557 7.66 -7.47 20.91
C GLY A 557 7.62 -6.84 22.29
N LYS A 558 8.04 -5.58 22.40
CA LYS A 558 8.05 -4.88 23.69
C LYS A 558 6.63 -4.56 24.16
N TYR A 559 6.39 -4.72 25.45
CA TYR A 559 5.12 -4.46 26.09
C TYR A 559 5.29 -3.46 27.24
N ASN A 560 4.30 -2.59 27.43
CA ASN A 560 4.26 -1.57 28.48
C ASN A 560 2.89 -1.73 29.14
N PRO A 561 2.84 -2.16 30.41
CA PRO A 561 1.58 -2.22 31.14
C PRO A 561 1.09 -0.82 31.48
N ASP A 562 -0.20 -0.65 31.70
CA ASP A 562 -0.79 0.66 31.96
C ASP A 562 -0.52 1.19 33.39
N TRP A 563 -0.82 0.40 34.43
CA TRP A 563 -0.90 0.90 35.81
C TRP A 563 -0.07 0.06 36.78
N ALA A 564 0.51 0.70 37.78
CA ALA A 564 0.96 0.03 39.00
C ALA A 564 0.32 0.70 40.23
N VAL A 565 -0.19 -0.11 41.16
CA VAL A 565 -1.06 0.35 42.25
C VAL A 565 -0.59 -0.25 43.58
N ALA A 566 -0.58 0.58 44.62
CA ALA A 566 -0.44 0.19 46.02
C ALA A 566 -1.79 0.37 46.72
N PHE A 567 -2.40 -0.75 47.10
CA PHE A 567 -3.70 -0.84 47.74
C PHE A 567 -3.55 -1.28 49.19
N ASP A 568 -4.23 -0.61 50.11
CA ASP A 568 -4.13 -0.77 51.56
C ASP A 568 -5.52 -1.01 52.15
N GLY A 569 -6.08 -2.19 51.81
CA GLY A 569 -7.32 -2.71 52.39
C GLY A 569 -7.05 -3.47 53.68
N ASP A 570 -7.52 -4.71 53.79
CA ASP A 570 -7.22 -5.58 54.95
C ASP A 570 -5.74 -5.99 55.02
N GLU A 571 -5.11 -6.17 53.85
CA GLU A 571 -3.66 -6.36 53.69
C GLU A 571 -3.12 -5.42 52.62
N ARG A 572 -1.85 -4.99 52.77
CA ARG A 572 -1.21 -4.11 51.80
C ARG A 572 -0.71 -4.89 50.59
N ILE A 573 -1.26 -4.60 49.41
CA ILE A 573 -0.98 -5.30 48.16
C ILE A 573 -0.43 -4.32 47.12
N TYR A 574 0.55 -4.77 46.35
CA TYR A 574 1.16 -4.03 45.24
C TYR A 574 0.94 -4.85 43.98
N PHE A 575 0.29 -4.29 42.98
CA PHE A 575 -0.02 -5.02 41.76
C PHE A 575 0.12 -4.13 40.52
N VAL A 576 0.27 -4.78 39.38
CA VAL A 576 0.26 -4.12 38.07
C VAL A 576 -1.05 -4.47 37.36
N ALA A 577 -1.65 -3.51 36.66
CA ALA A 577 -2.90 -3.70 35.93
C ALA A 577 -2.81 -3.22 34.48
N GLU A 578 -3.46 -3.95 33.58
CA GLU A 578 -3.67 -3.56 32.18
C GLU A 578 -5.14 -3.27 31.94
N THR A 579 -5.45 -2.08 31.47
CA THR A 579 -6.81 -1.64 31.23
C THR A 579 -7.27 -1.94 29.80
N LYS A 580 -8.39 -2.65 29.66
CA LYS A 580 -9.02 -2.92 28.35
C LYS A 580 -10.54 -2.81 28.47
N GLY A 581 -11.21 -2.54 27.35
CA GLY A 581 -12.68 -2.45 27.29
C GLY A 581 -13.43 -3.75 27.59
N SER A 582 -12.70 -4.85 27.74
CA SER A 582 -13.23 -6.15 28.15
C SER A 582 -12.35 -6.75 29.23
N ASP A 583 -13.00 -7.52 30.09
CA ASP A 583 -12.40 -8.28 31.17
C ASP A 583 -12.07 -9.72 30.77
N ASP A 584 -12.52 -10.14 29.58
CA ASP A 584 -12.24 -11.46 29.04
C ASP A 584 -11.01 -11.40 28.12
N ILE A 585 -10.00 -12.22 28.42
CA ILE A 585 -8.84 -12.39 27.56
C ILE A 585 -9.20 -12.99 26.19
N ASN A 586 -10.32 -13.70 26.10
CA ASN A 586 -10.81 -14.32 24.87
C ASN A 586 -11.79 -13.43 24.08
N ASP A 587 -11.98 -12.18 24.48
CA ASP A 587 -12.85 -11.26 23.76
C ASP A 587 -12.36 -11.09 22.30
N ASN A 588 -13.32 -11.10 21.37
CA ASN A 588 -13.07 -10.86 19.94
C ASN A 588 -12.54 -9.43 19.67
N HIS A 589 -12.75 -8.50 20.60
CA HIS A 589 -12.22 -7.15 20.53
C HIS A 589 -10.72 -7.05 20.90
N LEU A 590 -10.12 -8.06 21.55
CA LEU A 590 -8.67 -8.11 21.75
C LEU A 590 -7.96 -8.71 20.55
N SER A 591 -6.95 -7.99 20.03
CA SER A 591 -6.08 -8.55 18.99
C SER A 591 -5.31 -9.76 19.51
N ALA A 592 -5.05 -10.74 18.63
CA ALA A 592 -4.20 -11.89 18.94
C ALA A 592 -2.82 -11.47 19.48
N ASN A 593 -2.28 -10.33 19.01
CA ASN A 593 -1.02 -9.80 19.49
C ASN A 593 -1.13 -9.23 20.92
N GLU A 594 -2.25 -8.59 21.26
CA GLU A 594 -2.49 -8.07 22.61
C GLU A 594 -2.65 -9.20 23.61
N ARG A 595 -3.43 -10.24 23.26
CA ARG A 595 -3.57 -11.46 24.09
C ARG A 595 -2.22 -12.12 24.36
N ALA A 596 -1.37 -12.20 23.33
CA ALA A 596 -0.03 -12.74 23.43
C ALA A 596 0.86 -11.93 24.39
N LYS A 597 0.81 -10.59 24.33
CA LYS A 597 1.56 -9.72 25.24
C LYS A 597 1.09 -9.84 26.68
N ILE A 598 -0.22 -9.87 26.92
CA ILE A 598 -0.81 -10.06 28.27
C ILE A 598 -0.39 -11.41 28.85
N THR A 599 -0.44 -12.47 28.05
CA THR A 599 -0.05 -13.83 28.48
C THR A 599 1.43 -13.89 28.85
N ALA A 600 2.31 -13.28 28.03
CA ALA A 600 3.74 -13.19 28.36
C ALA A 600 4.00 -12.33 29.61
N ALA A 601 3.28 -11.21 29.76
CA ALA A 601 3.40 -10.34 30.93
C ALA A 601 2.99 -11.04 32.23
N ARG A 602 1.94 -11.90 32.22
CA ARG A 602 1.58 -12.74 33.38
C ARG A 602 2.75 -13.59 33.86
N GLN A 603 3.51 -14.19 32.95
CA GLN A 603 4.67 -15.00 33.32
C GLN A 603 5.85 -14.15 33.80
N HIS A 604 6.08 -12.98 33.20
CA HIS A 604 7.08 -12.02 33.68
C HIS A 604 6.81 -11.60 35.13
N PHE A 605 5.58 -11.18 35.43
CA PHE A 605 5.19 -10.71 36.75
C PHE A 605 5.15 -11.83 37.79
N ALA A 606 4.83 -13.06 37.39
CA ALA A 606 4.97 -14.24 38.24
C ALA A 606 6.44 -14.48 38.66
N GLU A 607 7.41 -14.36 37.75
CA GLU A 607 8.85 -14.51 38.05
C GLU A 607 9.38 -13.42 39.01
N ILE A 608 8.82 -12.21 38.95
CA ILE A 608 9.17 -11.12 39.89
C ILE A 608 8.34 -11.11 41.18
N ASN A 609 7.41 -12.07 41.36
CA ASN A 609 6.49 -12.18 42.49
C ASN A 609 5.60 -10.94 42.71
N VAL A 610 5.08 -10.38 41.61
CA VAL A 610 4.14 -9.25 41.64
C VAL A 610 2.81 -9.70 41.03
N PRO A 611 1.67 -9.55 41.73
CA PRO A 611 0.36 -9.79 41.13
C PRO A 611 0.13 -8.91 39.89
N TYR A 612 -0.37 -9.52 38.81
CA TYR A 612 -0.67 -8.84 37.56
C TYR A 612 -2.11 -9.11 37.13
N ALA A 613 -2.92 -8.05 37.10
CA ALA A 613 -4.35 -8.08 36.78
C ALA A 613 -4.57 -7.58 35.35
N ALA A 614 -4.85 -8.50 34.43
CA ALA A 614 -5.05 -8.17 33.02
C ALA A 614 -5.84 -9.26 32.29
N PRO A 615 -6.73 -8.92 31.34
CA PRO A 615 -7.26 -7.57 31.10
C PRO A 615 -8.30 -7.19 32.17
N VAL A 616 -8.37 -5.90 32.54
CA VAL A 616 -9.38 -5.40 33.47
C VAL A 616 -10.03 -4.11 32.96
N ARG A 617 -11.32 -3.94 33.22
CA ARG A 617 -12.10 -2.74 32.93
C ARG A 617 -12.27 -1.86 34.16
N SER A 618 -12.23 -2.44 35.36
CA SER A 618 -12.49 -1.73 36.62
C SER A 618 -11.57 -2.14 37.76
N LEU A 619 -11.35 -1.23 38.72
CA LEU A 619 -10.53 -1.47 39.91
C LEU A 619 -11.05 -2.65 40.74
N ARG A 620 -12.38 -2.78 40.88
CA ARG A 620 -13.01 -3.88 41.64
C ARG A 620 -12.58 -5.24 41.10
N GLN A 621 -12.52 -5.37 39.78
CA GLN A 621 -12.14 -6.62 39.14
C GLN A 621 -10.64 -6.91 39.24
N ALA A 622 -9.81 -5.86 39.14
CA ALA A 622 -8.38 -5.99 39.41
C ALA A 622 -8.14 -6.53 40.83
N LEU A 623 -8.87 -6.03 41.82
CA LEU A 623 -8.78 -6.50 43.20
C LEU A 623 -9.29 -7.94 43.38
N THR A 624 -10.35 -8.35 42.68
CA THR A 624 -10.80 -9.76 42.68
C THR A 624 -9.73 -10.70 42.12
N MET A 625 -9.14 -10.37 40.96
CA MET A 625 -8.08 -11.18 40.36
C MET A 625 -6.83 -11.28 41.23
N VAL A 626 -6.52 -10.22 41.99
CA VAL A 626 -5.36 -10.17 42.89
C VAL A 626 -5.65 -10.85 44.23
N GLY A 627 -6.88 -10.76 44.75
CA GLY A 627 -7.32 -11.37 46.01
C GLY A 627 -7.53 -12.88 45.93
N ASP A 628 -7.98 -13.40 44.79
CA ASP A 628 -8.14 -14.86 44.57
C ASP A 628 -6.78 -15.59 44.39
N GLY A 629 -5.68 -14.85 44.29
CA GLY A 629 -4.31 -15.40 44.16
C GLY A 629 -3.80 -16.19 45.38
N ASN A 630 -4.56 -16.26 46.47
CA ASN A 630 -4.26 -17.09 47.66
C ASN A 630 -5.06 -18.41 47.71
N CYS A 631 -5.82 -18.78 46.67
CA CYS A 631 -6.51 -20.07 46.61
C CYS A 631 -6.30 -20.75 45.24
N GLY A 632 -5.13 -21.38 45.07
CA GLY A 632 -4.88 -22.25 43.92
C GLY A 632 -3.41 -22.40 43.54
N THR A 633 -2.57 -22.90 44.47
CA THR A 633 -1.39 -23.71 44.10
C THR A 633 -1.51 -25.10 44.67
#